data_AF-A0A383E9K0-F1
#
_entry.id   AF-A0A383E9K0-F1
#
_cell.length_a   1.000
_cell.length_b   1.000
_cell.length_c   1.000
_cell.angle_alpha   90.00
_cell.angle_beta   90.00
_cell.angle_gamma   90.00
#
_symmetry.space_group_name_H-M   'P 1'
#
loop_
_entity.id
_entity.type
_entity.pdbx_description
1 polymer ?
#
loop_
_entity_poly.entity_id
_entity_poly.type
_entity_poly.pdbx_seq_one_letter_code
_entity_poly.pdbx_strand_id
1 'polypeptide(L)'
;MNSTKLCLILISLMIIPVTQAFGHGLGIDTTTSLNYEEKKILISVEMLPVYFDESENKKIRIYVYDKKTEEGISNVTFLLDIYKNNEK
;
A
#
# COMPACT_ATOMS: atom_id res chain seq x y z
N MET A 1 -28.89 8.83 -25.42
CA MET A 1 -27.78 7.85 -25.49
C MET A 1 -28.37 6.46 -25.29
N ASN A 2 -28.15 5.51 -26.19
CA ASN A 2 -28.78 4.18 -26.10
C ASN A 2 -28.01 3.26 -25.13
N SER A 3 -28.70 2.24 -24.62
CA SER A 3 -28.19 1.31 -23.60
C SER A 3 -26.88 0.63 -24.01
N THR A 4 -26.70 0.35 -25.30
CA THR A 4 -25.45 -0.22 -25.84
C THR A 4 -24.26 0.73 -25.69
N LYS A 5 -24.44 2.03 -25.96
CA LYS A 5 -23.39 3.04 -25.77
C LYS A 5 -23.05 3.24 -24.29
N LEU A 6 -24.05 3.18 -23.41
CA LEU A 6 -23.83 3.27 -21.96
C LEU A 6 -23.01 2.07 -21.43
N CYS A 7 -23.31 0.86 -21.92
CA CYS A 7 -22.61 -0.36 -21.53
C CYS A 7 -21.13 -0.33 -21.96
N LEU A 8 -20.83 0.15 -23.17
CA LEU A 8 -19.45 0.29 -23.65
C LEU A 8 -18.63 1.30 -22.83
N ILE A 9 -19.26 2.37 -22.34
CA ILE A 9 -18.61 3.36 -21.46
C ILE A 9 -18.27 2.74 -20.10
N LEU A 10 -19.20 1.97 -19.51
CA LEU A 10 -18.97 1.26 -18.25
C LEU A 10 -17.85 0.22 -18.34
N ILE A 11 -17.78 -0.53 -19.44
CA ILE A 11 -16.71 -1.51 -19.67
C ILE A 11 -15.36 -0.80 -19.82
N SER A 12 -15.31 0.31 -20.56
CA SER A 12 -14.10 1.14 -20.73
C SER A 12 -13.52 1.64 -19.39
N LEU A 13 -14.39 2.05 -18.46
CA LEU A 13 -13.98 2.50 -17.12
C LEU A 13 -13.31 1.38 -16.28
N MET A 14 -13.63 0.11 -16.54
CA MET A 14 -13.03 -1.03 -15.84
C MET A 14 -11.63 -1.41 -16.37
N ILE A 15 -11.23 -0.89 -17.53
CA ILE A 15 -9.90 -1.12 -18.12
C ILE A 15 -8.89 -0.09 -17.62
N ILE A 16 -9.35 0.97 -16.95
CA ILE A 16 -8.46 1.97 -16.34
C ILE A 16 -7.72 1.27 -15.19
N PRO A 17 -6.39 1.10 -15.27
CA PRO A 17 -5.65 0.54 -14.15
C PRO A 17 -5.84 1.48 -12.97
N VAL A 18 -6.32 0.94 -11.85
CA VAL A 18 -6.34 1.65 -10.57
C VAL A 18 -4.88 1.76 -10.10
N THR A 19 -4.12 2.65 -10.73
CA THR A 19 -2.78 2.98 -10.26
C THR A 19 -2.93 3.68 -8.92
N GLN A 20 -2.28 3.15 -7.89
CA GLN A 20 -2.26 3.76 -6.58
C GLN A 20 -1.74 5.21 -6.69
N ALA A 21 -2.60 6.20 -6.44
CA ALA A 21 -2.18 7.59 -6.32
C ALA A 21 -1.36 7.73 -5.04
N PHE A 22 -0.14 8.26 -5.15
CA PHE A 22 0.70 8.59 -4.01
C PHE A 22 -0.09 9.47 -3.02
N GLY A 23 -0.23 9.00 -1.76
CA GLY A 23 -0.71 9.83 -0.66
C GLY A 23 -2.23 10.04 -0.53
N HIS A 24 -3.07 9.21 -1.17
CA HIS A 24 -4.54 9.19 -0.91
C HIS A 24 -5.02 7.76 -0.52
N GLY A 25 -4.10 6.93 -0.04
CA GLY A 25 -4.22 5.47 -0.01
C GLY A 25 -5.18 4.88 1.04
N LEU A 26 -5.45 3.58 0.86
CA LEU A 26 -6.17 2.66 1.76
C LEU A 26 -5.45 2.44 3.11
N GLY A 27 -4.64 3.39 3.57
CA GLY A 27 -3.78 3.25 4.76
C GLY A 27 -2.52 2.41 4.55
N ILE A 28 -2.03 2.32 3.30
CA ILE A 28 -0.76 1.66 2.94
C ILE A 28 0.22 2.72 2.46
N ASP A 29 1.35 2.85 3.15
CA ASP A 29 2.46 3.72 2.76
C ASP A 29 3.68 2.87 2.40
N THR A 30 4.25 3.11 1.22
CA THR A 30 5.46 2.41 0.76
C THR A 30 6.59 3.40 0.54
N THR A 31 7.77 3.08 1.03
CA THR A 31 8.95 3.93 0.87
C THR A 31 9.38 4.02 -0.60
N THR A 32 10.17 5.03 -0.94
CA THR A 32 10.98 4.96 -2.15
C THR A 32 11.90 3.74 -2.09
N SER A 33 12.19 3.14 -3.24
CA SER A 33 13.07 1.98 -3.31
C SER A 33 14.49 2.32 -2.89
N LEU A 34 15.03 1.54 -1.95
CA LEU A 34 16.43 1.55 -1.59
C LEU A 34 17.17 0.49 -2.41
N ASN A 35 18.26 0.89 -3.08
CA ASN A 35 19.12 -0.07 -3.78
C ASN A 35 20.17 -0.59 -2.80
N TYR A 36 20.24 -1.91 -2.65
CA TYR A 36 21.27 -2.58 -1.85
C TYR A 36 21.76 -3.81 -2.62
N GLU A 37 23.03 -3.81 -3.01
CA GLU A 37 23.61 -4.81 -3.91
C GLU A 37 22.74 -4.96 -5.19
N GLU A 38 22.29 -6.17 -5.49
CA GLU A 38 21.41 -6.44 -6.64
C GLU A 38 19.92 -6.29 -6.32
N LYS A 39 19.57 -6.02 -5.05
CA LYS A 39 18.18 -5.96 -4.58
C LYS A 39 17.63 -4.55 -4.64
N LYS A 40 16.33 -4.44 -4.93
CA LYS A 40 15.59 -3.19 -4.87
C LYS A 40 14.61 -3.24 -3.71
N ILE A 41 15.07 -2.86 -2.52
CA ILE A 41 14.32 -3.01 -1.26
C ILE A 41 13.19 -1.98 -1.20
N LEU A 42 11.98 -2.45 -0.87
CA LEU A 42 10.84 -1.61 -0.51
C LEU A 42 10.35 -1.99 0.88
N ILE A 43 9.92 -0.98 1.63
CA ILE A 43 9.27 -1.13 2.93
C ILE A 43 7.86 -0.59 2.77
N SER A 44 6.87 -1.44 3.05
CA SER A 44 5.46 -1.07 3.09
C SER A 44 4.96 -1.14 4.52
N VAL A 45 4.20 -0.13 4.94
CA VAL A 45 3.55 -0.04 6.24
C VAL A 45 2.06 0.09 6.01
N GLU A 46 1.27 -0.79 6.63
CA GLU A 46 -0.19 -0.76 6.54
C GLU A 46 -0.86 -0.96 7.91
N MET A 47 -2.06 -0.39 8.07
CA MET A 47 -2.91 -0.63 9.23
C MET A 47 -4.03 -1.63 8.89
N LEU A 48 -4.15 -2.69 9.68
CA LEU A 48 -5.12 -3.76 9.48
C LEU A 48 -6.09 -3.87 10.67
N PRO A 49 -7.39 -4.09 10.44
CA PRO A 49 -8.06 -4.03 9.15
C PRO A 49 -8.23 -2.57 8.66
N VAL A 50 -8.26 -2.41 7.33
CA VAL A 50 -8.41 -1.11 6.63
C VAL A 50 -9.79 -0.45 6.89
N TYR A 51 -10.75 -1.20 7.44
CA TYR A 51 -12.10 -0.68 7.72
C TYR A 51 -12.09 0.35 8.86
N PHE A 52 -12.88 1.41 8.71
CA PHE A 52 -12.96 2.54 9.64
C PHE A 52 -13.79 2.29 10.90
N ASP A 53 -14.21 1.04 11.17
CA ASP A 53 -14.85 0.75 12.45
C ASP A 53 -13.83 0.90 13.58
N GLU A 54 -14.15 1.80 14.50
CA GLU A 54 -13.29 2.28 15.59
C GLU A 54 -13.01 1.21 16.67
N SER A 55 -13.70 0.06 16.62
CA SER A 55 -13.81 -0.86 17.74
C SER A 55 -12.84 -2.05 17.72
N GLU A 56 -11.98 -2.21 16.71
CA GLU A 56 -11.18 -3.44 16.60
C GLU A 56 -9.67 -3.21 16.55
N ASN A 57 -8.98 -3.98 17.40
CA ASN A 57 -7.52 -4.14 17.55
C ASN A 57 -6.73 -3.92 16.25
N LYS A 58 -6.42 -2.66 15.94
CA LYS A 58 -5.62 -2.30 14.78
C LYS A 58 -4.22 -2.87 14.92
N LYS A 59 -3.73 -3.47 13.84
CA LYS A 59 -2.37 -4.01 13.73
C LYS A 59 -1.62 -3.19 12.70
N ILE A 60 -0.39 -2.80 13.02
CA ILE A 60 0.55 -2.27 12.04
C ILE A 60 1.26 -3.48 11.44
N ARG A 61 1.14 -3.66 10.11
CA ARG A 61 1.97 -4.61 9.37
C ARG A 61 3.06 -3.82 8.66
N ILE A 62 4.31 -4.22 8.91
CA ILE A 62 5.48 -3.75 8.15
C ILE A 62 5.95 -4.92 7.29
N TYR A 63 6.01 -4.70 5.99
CA TYR A 63 6.44 -5.70 5.02
C TYR A 63 7.64 -5.18 4.23
N VAL A 64 8.72 -5.95 4.22
CA VAL A 64 9.96 -5.62 3.53
C VAL A 64 10.23 -6.67 2.47
N TYR A 65 10.40 -6.24 1.22
CA TYR A 65 10.51 -7.15 0.09
C TYR A 65 11.43 -6.59 -1.00
N ASP A 66 11.98 -7.47 -1.82
CA ASP A 66 12.69 -7.06 -3.03
C ASP A 66 11.67 -6.78 -4.15
N LYS A 67 11.67 -5.57 -4.71
CA LYS A 67 10.76 -5.20 -5.79
C LYS A 67 10.99 -6.01 -7.06
N LYS A 68 12.17 -6.60 -7.26
CA LYS A 68 12.47 -7.39 -8.46
C LYS A 68 11.82 -8.76 -8.43
N THR A 69 11.87 -9.44 -7.28
CA THR A 69 11.37 -10.81 -7.12
C THR A 69 10.03 -10.89 -6.39
N GLU A 70 9.62 -9.80 -5.74
CA GLU A 70 8.44 -9.70 -4.86
C GLU A 70 8.53 -10.59 -3.60
N GLU A 71 9.72 -11.15 -3.33
CA GLU A 71 9.98 -12.00 -2.17
C GLU A 71 10.28 -11.16 -0.92
N GLY A 72 9.79 -11.65 0.23
CA GLY A 72 10.08 -11.07 1.54
C GLY A 72 11.56 -11.16 1.90
N ILE A 73 12.11 -10.08 2.43
CA ILE A 73 13.49 -10.04 2.90
C ILE A 73 13.55 -10.49 4.36
N SER A 74 14.38 -11.49 4.64
CA SER A 74 14.62 -12.02 5.98
C SER A 74 15.70 -11.21 6.72
N ASN A 75 15.82 -11.40 8.05
CA ASN A 75 16.86 -10.78 8.90
C ASN A 75 16.82 -9.25 8.91
N VAL A 76 15.61 -8.68 8.97
CA VAL A 76 15.42 -7.22 9.07
C VAL A 76 15.29 -6.81 10.53
N THR A 77 16.00 -5.75 10.92
CA THR A 77 15.79 -5.07 12.19
C THR A 77 14.98 -3.81 11.94
N PHE A 78 13.93 -3.59 12.73
CA PHE A 78 13.09 -2.39 12.66
C PHE A 78 13.33 -1.53 13.89
N LEU A 79 13.50 -0.23 13.67
CA LEU A 79 13.38 0.80 14.71
C LEU A 79 12.04 1.49 14.44
N LEU A 80 11.13 1.47 15.42
CA LEU A 80 9.79 2.05 15.30
C LEU A 80 9.58 3.09 16.37
N ASP A 81 9.09 4.26 15.96
CA ASP A 81 8.55 5.29 16.83
C ASP A 81 7.07 5.49 16.50
N ILE A 82 6.20 5.44 17.51
CA ILE A 82 4.75 5.59 17.36
C ILE A 82 4.29 6.78 18.19
N TYR A 83 3.65 7.74 17.53
CA TYR A 83 3.21 8.99 18.14
C TYR A 83 1.70 9.15 18.02
N LYS A 84 1.08 9.72 19.05
CA LYS A 84 -0.33 10.12 19.02
C LYS A 84 -0.39 11.64 18.87
N ASN A 85 -1.23 12.15 17.97
CA ASN A 85 -1.43 13.61 17.80
C ASN A 85 -0.15 14.42 17.55
N ASN A 86 0.86 13.82 16.90
CA ASN A 86 2.19 14.43 16.70
C ASN A 86 2.94 14.78 18.00
N GLU A 87 2.55 14.21 19.14
CA GLU A 87 3.30 14.29 20.40
C GLU A 87 4.48 13.32 20.31
N LYS A 88 5.70 13.87 20.28
CA LYS A 88 6.96 13.11 20.20
C LYS A 88 7.42 12.60 21.55
#